data_AF-A0A848HLC2-F1
#
_entry.id   AF-A0A848HLC2-F1
#
_cell.length_a   1.000
_cell.length_b   1.000
_cell.length_c   1.000
_cell.angle_alpha   90.00
_cell.angle_beta   90.00
_cell.angle_gamma   90.00
#
_symmetry.space_group_name_H-M   'P 1'
#
loop_
_entity.id
_entity.type
_entity.pdbx_description
1 polymer ?
#
loop_
_entity_poly.entity_id
_entity_poly.type
_entity_poly.pdbx_seq_one_letter_code
_entity_poly.pdbx_strand_id
1 'polypeptide(L)'
;MAANPHGCSLLRWRATLPFALLLAGCATKPVTQEVKIPVYVPCVSAMPVKPTFEVLMLGSGASDGEKVLAIARDTPLHFRYEGMLEAALAGCL
;
A
#
# COMPACT_ATOMS: atom_id res chain seq x y z
N MET A 1 -3.58 62.19 -56.10
CA MET A 1 -3.56 61.69 -54.71
C MET A 1 -4.96 61.28 -54.29
N ALA A 2 -5.14 60.00 -53.90
CA ALA A 2 -6.08 59.55 -52.85
C ALA A 2 -5.95 58.01 -52.76
N ALA A 3 -4.90 57.54 -52.11
CA ALA A 3 -4.78 56.13 -51.72
C ALA A 3 -5.78 55.88 -50.58
N ASN A 4 -6.78 55.05 -50.83
CA ASN A 4 -7.85 54.76 -49.89
C ASN A 4 -7.32 53.76 -48.82
N PRO A 5 -7.27 54.10 -47.51
CA PRO A 5 -6.46 53.37 -46.52
C PRO A 5 -7.11 52.10 -45.94
N HIS A 6 -8.33 51.75 -46.36
CA HIS A 6 -9.15 50.73 -45.69
C HIS A 6 -8.84 49.26 -46.09
N GLY A 7 -8.07 49.02 -47.16
CA GLY A 7 -7.74 47.66 -47.63
C GLY A 7 -6.69 46.91 -46.80
N CYS A 8 -5.91 47.62 -45.98
CA CYS A 8 -4.76 47.04 -45.27
C CYS A 8 -5.15 46.40 -43.91
N SER A 9 -6.30 46.78 -43.34
CA SER A 9 -6.73 46.34 -42.00
C SER A 9 -7.31 44.92 -41.97
N LEU A 10 -8.03 44.52 -43.02
CA LEU A 10 -8.75 43.23 -43.07
C LEU A 10 -7.81 42.06 -43.40
N LEU A 11 -6.77 42.29 -44.21
CA LEU A 11 -5.80 41.26 -44.57
C LEU A 11 -4.85 40.92 -43.41
N ARG A 12 -4.51 41.93 -42.59
CA ARG A 12 -3.69 41.79 -41.38
C ARG A 12 -4.41 41.01 -40.26
N TRP A 13 -5.73 41.05 -40.23
CA TRP A 13 -6.58 40.32 -39.27
C TRP A 13 -6.76 38.82 -39.60
N ARG A 14 -6.69 38.43 -40.88
CA ARG A 14 -6.87 37.03 -41.31
C ARG A 14 -5.64 36.16 -41.00
N ALA A 15 -4.44 36.74 -40.93
CA ALA A 15 -3.20 36.01 -40.66
C ALA A 15 -2.92 35.82 -39.15
N THR A 16 -3.48 36.66 -38.28
CA THR A 16 -3.28 36.58 -36.83
C THR A 16 -4.09 35.47 -36.16
N LEU A 17 -5.23 35.10 -36.74
CA LEU A 17 -6.13 34.08 -36.20
C LEU A 17 -5.51 32.67 -36.13
N PRO A 18 -4.92 32.11 -37.22
CA PRO A 18 -4.32 30.79 -37.16
C PRO A 18 -3.11 30.74 -36.21
N PHE A 19 -2.32 31.82 -36.17
CA PHE A 19 -1.16 31.92 -35.28
C PHE A 19 -1.58 31.89 -33.80
N ALA A 20 -2.66 32.59 -33.45
CA ALA A 20 -3.23 32.57 -32.11
C ALA A 20 -3.77 31.19 -31.70
N LEU A 21 -4.37 30.43 -32.64
CA LEU A 21 -4.81 29.05 -32.37
C LEU A 21 -3.64 28.10 -32.12
N LEU A 22 -2.54 28.24 -32.86
CA LEU A 22 -1.32 27.44 -32.68
C LEU A 22 -0.66 27.66 -31.31
N LEU A 23 -0.76 28.88 -30.75
CA LEU A 23 -0.20 29.25 -29.44
C LEU A 23 -1.05 28.80 -28.25
N ALA A 24 -2.34 28.52 -28.44
CA ALA A 24 -3.24 28.12 -27.35
C ALA A 24 -2.86 26.77 -26.71
N GLY A 25 -2.17 25.89 -27.44
CA GLY A 25 -1.67 24.62 -26.90
C GLY A 25 -0.58 24.77 -25.84
N CYS A 26 0.26 25.81 -25.94
CA CYS A 26 1.37 26.05 -25.00
C CYS A 26 0.93 26.57 -23.62
N ALA A 27 -0.32 27.03 -23.47
CA ALA A 27 -0.84 27.49 -22.19
C ALA A 27 -1.42 26.36 -21.31
N THR A 28 -1.39 25.11 -21.79
CA THR A 28 -1.97 23.98 -21.07
C THR A 28 -1.11 23.62 -19.86
N LYS A 29 -1.67 23.79 -18.66
CA LYS A 29 -1.02 23.37 -17.42
C LYS A 29 -0.94 21.84 -17.38
N PRO A 30 0.21 21.26 -17.03
CA PRO A 30 0.29 19.82 -16.82
C PRO A 30 -0.66 19.42 -15.68
N VAL A 31 -1.48 18.41 -15.93
CA VAL A 31 -2.40 17.84 -14.92
C VAL A 31 -1.63 16.79 -14.13
N THR A 32 -1.51 17.01 -12.81
CA THR A 32 -1.02 15.99 -11.88
C THR A 32 -2.08 14.92 -11.72
N GLN A 33 -1.75 13.68 -12.09
CA GLN A 33 -2.63 12.53 -11.93
C GLN A 33 -2.22 11.73 -10.69
N GLU A 34 -3.16 11.49 -9.78
CA GLU A 34 -2.95 10.57 -8.67
C GLU A 34 -3.15 9.13 -9.15
N VAL A 35 -2.10 8.31 -9.05
CA VAL A 35 -2.15 6.88 -9.38
C VAL A 35 -2.11 6.09 -8.08
N LYS A 36 -3.20 5.38 -7.77
CA LYS A 36 -3.26 4.47 -6.61
C LYS A 36 -2.60 3.15 -6.98
N ILE A 37 -1.38 2.95 -6.48
CA ILE A 37 -0.63 1.71 -6.64
C ILE A 37 -0.98 0.80 -5.46
N PRO A 38 -1.49 -0.42 -5.69
CA PRO A 38 -1.69 -1.37 -4.61
C PRO A 38 -0.32 -1.78 -4.05
N VAL A 39 -0.07 -1.40 -2.80
CA VAL A 39 1.09 -1.86 -2.05
C VAL A 39 0.67 -3.06 -1.22
N TYR A 40 1.50 -4.09 -1.20
CA TYR A 40 1.28 -5.23 -0.32
C TYR A 40 1.26 -4.75 1.15
N VAL A 41 0.20 -5.09 1.87
CA VAL A 41 0.08 -4.86 3.30
C VAL A 41 -0.07 -6.24 3.96
N PRO A 42 0.76 -6.59 4.95
CA PRO A 42 0.59 -7.86 5.65
C PRO A 42 -0.77 -7.88 6.34
N CYS A 43 -1.51 -8.98 6.19
CA CYS A 43 -2.84 -9.12 6.80
C CYS A 43 -2.75 -9.25 8.33
N VAL A 44 -1.66 -9.84 8.84
CA VAL A 44 -1.37 -9.94 10.28
C VAL A 44 -0.62 -8.69 10.71
N SER A 45 -1.25 -7.89 11.57
CA SER A 45 -0.68 -6.64 12.10
C SER A 45 0.32 -6.86 13.24
N ALA A 46 0.09 -7.88 14.07
CA ALA A 46 0.95 -8.22 15.19
C ALA A 46 0.97 -9.73 15.43
N MET A 47 2.17 -10.30 15.52
CA MET A 47 2.36 -11.71 15.84
C MET A 47 2.27 -11.91 17.37
N PRO A 48 1.45 -12.84 17.87
CA PRO A 48 1.46 -13.25 19.27
C PRO A 48 2.86 -13.68 19.73
N VAL A 49 3.24 -13.31 20.94
CA VAL A 49 4.52 -13.73 21.53
C VAL A 49 4.46 -15.21 21.87
N LYS A 50 5.41 -16.00 21.35
CA LYS A 50 5.52 -17.42 21.65
C LYS A 50 5.90 -17.63 23.13
N PRO A 51 5.12 -18.39 23.90
CA PRO A 51 5.47 -18.70 25.28
C PRO A 51 6.69 -19.63 25.35
N THR A 52 7.41 -19.56 26.46
CA THR A 52 8.47 -20.51 26.80
C THR A 52 7.84 -21.77 27.35
N PHE A 53 7.94 -22.87 26.60
CA PHE A 53 7.42 -24.17 27.02
C PHE A 53 8.46 -24.92 27.87
N GLU A 54 8.04 -25.43 29.02
CA GLU A 54 8.89 -26.22 29.94
C GLU A 54 9.45 -27.46 29.24
N VAL A 55 8.64 -28.10 28.37
CA VAL A 55 9.05 -29.29 27.61
C VAL A 55 10.26 -29.06 26.71
N LEU A 56 10.47 -27.83 26.24
CA LEU A 56 11.60 -27.48 25.37
C LEU A 56 12.90 -27.23 26.15
N MET A 57 12.80 -27.02 27.45
CA MET A 57 13.94 -26.76 28.33
C MET A 57 14.41 -28.03 29.06
N LEU A 58 13.64 -29.11 28.96
CA LEU A 58 14.01 -30.40 29.53
C LEU A 58 15.18 -31.03 28.75
N GLY A 59 16.16 -31.53 29.49
CA GLY A 59 17.24 -32.32 28.92
C GLY A 59 16.73 -33.63 28.33
N SER A 60 17.42 -34.16 27.33
CA SER A 60 17.05 -35.44 26.67
C SER A 60 17.02 -36.63 27.64
N GLY A 61 17.82 -36.57 28.71
CA GLY A 61 17.87 -37.57 29.78
C GLY A 61 16.83 -37.41 30.89
N ALA A 62 15.93 -36.41 30.81
CA ALA A 62 14.86 -36.27 31.80
C ALA A 62 13.96 -37.51 31.82
N SER A 63 13.47 -37.86 32.99
CA SER A 63 12.57 -39.00 33.16
C SER A 63 11.24 -38.77 32.43
N ASP A 64 10.56 -39.86 32.07
CA ASP A 64 9.26 -39.76 31.41
C ASP A 64 8.23 -39.05 32.29
N GLY A 65 8.31 -39.20 33.62
CA GLY A 65 7.46 -38.48 34.56
C GLY A 65 7.66 -36.97 34.52
N GLU A 66 8.90 -36.49 34.44
CA GLU A 66 9.20 -35.06 34.30
C GLU A 66 8.71 -34.50 32.97
N LYS A 67 8.85 -35.27 31.88
CA LYS A 67 8.33 -34.89 30.56
C LYS A 67 6.80 -34.77 30.56
N VAL A 68 6.09 -35.75 31.11
CA VAL A 68 4.63 -35.73 31.19
C VAL A 68 4.14 -34.55 32.03
N LEU A 69 4.82 -34.25 33.14
CA LEU A 69 4.44 -33.12 33.99
C LEU A 69 4.67 -31.77 33.30
N ALA A 70 5.78 -31.61 32.58
CA ALA A 70 6.03 -30.41 31.78
C ALA A 70 4.99 -30.23 30.67
N ILE A 71 4.63 -31.31 29.97
CA ILE A 71 3.56 -31.28 28.97
C ILE A 71 2.23 -30.85 29.60
N ALA A 72 1.88 -31.40 30.77
CA ALA A 72 0.63 -31.05 31.45
C ALA A 72 0.57 -29.55 31.82
N ARG A 73 1.70 -28.94 32.18
CA ARG A 73 1.81 -27.49 32.46
C ARG A 73 1.77 -26.64 31.20
N ASP A 74 2.40 -27.11 30.13
CA ASP A 74 2.47 -26.41 28.85
C ASP A 74 1.14 -26.47 28.07
N THR A 75 0.36 -27.52 28.24
CA THR A 75 -0.91 -27.76 27.53
C THR A 75 -1.88 -26.55 27.55
N PRO A 76 -2.23 -25.95 28.71
CA PRO A 76 -3.10 -24.79 28.74
C PRO A 76 -2.48 -23.55 28.06
N LEU A 77 -1.16 -23.36 28.15
CA LEU A 77 -0.46 -22.26 27.46
C LEU A 77 -0.48 -22.46 25.95
N HIS A 78 -0.29 -23.70 25.50
CA HIS A 78 -0.33 -24.08 24.11
C HIS A 78 -1.68 -23.76 23.47
N PHE A 79 -2.77 -24.26 24.04
CA PHE A 79 -4.12 -23.99 23.50
C PHE A 79 -4.48 -22.50 23.49
N ARG A 80 -4.06 -21.76 24.52
CA ARG A 80 -4.27 -20.30 24.54
C ARG A 80 -3.50 -19.61 23.41
N TYR A 81 -2.25 -20.00 23.19
CA TYR A 81 -1.41 -19.44 22.14
C TYR A 81 -1.96 -19.80 20.74
N GLU A 82 -2.43 -21.02 20.53
CA GLU A 82 -3.09 -21.43 19.29
C GLU A 82 -4.33 -20.60 19.01
N GLY A 83 -5.23 -20.42 20.00
CA GLY A 83 -6.40 -19.56 19.83
C GLY A 83 -6.05 -18.10 19.49
N MET A 84 -4.94 -17.57 20.03
CA MET A 84 -4.45 -16.24 19.64
C MET A 84 -3.94 -16.19 18.20
N LEU A 85 -3.27 -17.25 17.72
CA LEU A 85 -2.82 -17.34 16.34
C LEU A 85 -4.00 -17.44 15.38
N GLU A 86 -4.98 -18.28 15.69
CA GLU A 86 -6.21 -18.40 14.90
C GLU A 86 -6.96 -17.07 14.84
N ALA A 87 -7.08 -16.35 15.96
CA ALA A 87 -7.68 -15.02 15.99
C ALA A 87 -6.91 -14.00 15.15
N ALA A 88 -5.57 -14.06 15.15
CA ALA A 88 -4.74 -13.18 14.33
C ALA A 88 -4.89 -13.47 12.82
N LEU A 89 -5.18 -14.72 12.46
CA LEU A 89 -5.38 -15.16 11.07
C LEU A 89 -6.82 -15.00 10.57
N ALA A 90 -7.82 -14.87 11.46
CA ALA A 90 -9.22 -14.77 11.08
C ALA A 90 -9.54 -13.57 10.15
N GLY A 91 -8.72 -12.51 10.19
CA GLY A 91 -8.84 -11.36 9.29
C GLY A 91 -8.07 -11.48 7.96
N CYS A 92 -7.39 -12.60 7.72
CA CYS A 92 -6.52 -12.81 6.56
C CYS A 92 -7.15 -13.64 5.42
N LEU A 93 -8.36 -14.20 5.62
CA LEU A 93 -9.04 -15.09 4.69
C LEU A 93 -10.07 -14.35 3.81
#